data_AF-A0A956EJ21-F1
#
_entry.id   AF-A0A956EJ21-F1
#
_cell.length_a   1.000
_cell.length_b   1.000
_cell.length_c   1.000
_cell.angle_alpha   90.00
_cell.angle_beta   90.00
_cell.angle_gamma   90.00
#
_symmetry.space_group_name_H-M   'P 1'
#
loop_
_entity.id
_entity.type
_entity.pdbx_description
1 polymer ?
#
loop_
_entity_poly.entity_id
_entity_poly.type
_entity_poly.pdbx_seq_one_letter_code
_entity_poly.pdbx_strand_id
1 'polypeptide(L)'
;MICGVSFPALALLAGASTAVAAPGEALPGAPWAVVTDDGQPTSLIEKVTGKRVDPEDYVEPYFLDGMVYDAESFNVDTLAAMGLTPAALPGFDFPPTPGILYISMGGVTLTPTCGNGEPANGARNCTPLVSKETTFPAYGTAQTQAAVVQKLANYYDPFHIVLTTNRPPDYLPYTMAVLGGSSGNAGYQNGVCGIANVACDGLKRNHVSLSFPSSCGGAVAEVAAQETAHNWGLEHTNVKSDLMYPYVQGGVQTFQDSCMPISHATGNGVTQCTYVHEYYCESGGGEEQNSKGELLGVFGPRADDNEKPVIVSIEPADGAVFTPDETITVTANLSDNFNMLGVRWTWFEGVPADLGETYTRCTNKVCDDDYNPWKEIDSPWDFLTLTKAPPGKYGFKLEV
;
A
#
# COMPACT_ATOMS: atom_id res chain seq x y z
N MET A 1 1.78 51.52 -13.53
CA MET A 1 0.33 51.27 -13.70
C MET A 1 0.21 50.06 -14.62
N ILE A 2 -0.08 48.90 -14.02
CA ILE A 2 -0.54 47.61 -14.58
C ILE A 2 0.10 47.14 -15.91
N CYS A 3 1.06 46.21 -15.82
CA CYS A 3 1.35 45.26 -16.89
C CYS A 3 0.78 43.90 -16.49
N GLY A 4 -0.28 43.48 -17.18
CA GLY A 4 -0.86 42.15 -17.02
C GLY A 4 -0.10 41.13 -17.88
N VAL A 5 0.25 40.00 -17.27
CA VAL A 5 0.79 38.83 -17.97
C VAL A 5 -0.31 37.77 -17.94
N SER A 6 -0.81 37.40 -19.13
CA SER A 6 -1.69 36.24 -19.32
C SER A 6 -0.88 34.96 -19.22
N PHE A 7 -1.35 34.02 -18.41
CA PHE A 7 -0.91 32.62 -18.48
C PHE A 7 -1.84 31.86 -19.45
N PRO A 8 -1.31 30.98 -20.32
CA PRO A 8 -2.15 30.09 -21.11
C PRO A 8 -2.72 29.01 -20.19
N ALA A 9 -4.03 28.74 -20.35
CA ALA A 9 -4.71 27.62 -19.72
C ALA A 9 -4.10 26.31 -20.23
N LEU A 10 -3.58 25.51 -19.30
CA LEU A 10 -3.21 24.13 -19.55
C LEU A 10 -4.50 23.32 -19.66
N ALA A 11 -4.80 22.84 -20.86
CA ALA A 11 -5.89 21.89 -21.06
C ALA A 11 -5.48 20.56 -20.40
N LEU A 12 -6.18 20.18 -19.32
CA LEU A 12 -6.13 18.82 -18.81
C LEU A 12 -6.70 17.90 -19.88
N LEU A 13 -5.86 17.04 -20.44
CA LEU A 13 -6.30 15.81 -21.08
C LEU A 13 -6.84 14.93 -19.96
N ALA A 14 -8.16 14.82 -19.87
CA ALA A 14 -8.81 13.76 -19.10
C ALA A 14 -8.35 12.42 -19.70
N GLY A 15 -7.44 11.75 -19.00
CA GLY A 15 -7.19 10.33 -19.25
C GLY A 15 -8.51 9.59 -19.08
N ALA A 16 -8.80 8.69 -20.01
CA ALA A 16 -9.93 7.78 -19.87
C ALA A 16 -9.70 6.96 -18.59
N SER A 17 -10.39 7.32 -17.52
CA SER A 17 -10.61 6.42 -16.40
C SER A 17 -11.32 5.21 -16.97
N THR A 18 -10.64 4.07 -17.03
CA THR A 18 -11.29 2.77 -17.12
C THR A 18 -12.06 2.61 -15.82
N ALA A 19 -13.32 3.07 -15.81
CA ALA A 19 -14.14 3.01 -14.62
C ALA A 19 -14.27 1.54 -14.20
N VAL A 20 -13.64 1.21 -13.06
CA VAL A 20 -13.81 -0.05 -12.34
C VAL A 20 -15.27 -0.16 -11.93
N ALA A 21 -15.90 -1.31 -12.15
CA ALA A 21 -17.29 -1.52 -11.76
C ALA A 21 -17.40 -1.59 -10.24
N ALA A 22 -18.32 -0.85 -9.63
CA ALA A 22 -18.47 -0.89 -8.17
C ALA A 22 -19.22 -2.17 -7.73
N PRO A 23 -19.05 -2.62 -6.48
CA PRO A 23 -19.85 -3.71 -5.94
C PRO A 23 -21.36 -3.50 -6.09
N GLY A 24 -22.05 -4.54 -6.52
CA GLY A 24 -23.47 -4.51 -6.85
C GLY A 24 -23.79 -3.93 -8.22
N GLU A 25 -22.82 -3.34 -8.92
CA GLU A 25 -23.00 -2.87 -10.30
C GLU A 25 -22.84 -4.00 -11.32
N ALA A 26 -23.62 -3.88 -12.39
CA ALA A 26 -23.50 -4.72 -13.56
C ALA A 26 -22.23 -4.38 -14.34
N LEU A 27 -21.49 -5.41 -14.75
CA LEU A 27 -20.33 -5.22 -15.61
C LEU A 27 -20.76 -4.69 -17.00
N PRO A 28 -20.01 -3.76 -17.60
CA PRO A 28 -20.24 -3.33 -18.98
C PRO A 28 -20.32 -4.53 -19.93
N GLY A 29 -21.33 -4.58 -20.81
CA GLY A 29 -21.49 -5.70 -21.75
C GLY A 29 -22.01 -7.02 -21.19
N ALA A 30 -21.88 -7.18 -19.88
CA ALA A 30 -22.35 -8.32 -19.12
C ALA A 30 -23.39 -7.84 -18.09
N PRO A 31 -24.55 -7.27 -18.49
CA PRO A 31 -25.53 -6.75 -17.52
C PRO A 31 -26.13 -7.83 -16.60
N TRP A 32 -25.90 -9.09 -16.95
CA TRP A 32 -26.26 -10.29 -16.19
C TRP A 32 -25.16 -10.73 -15.22
N ALA A 33 -23.96 -10.14 -15.26
CA ALA A 33 -22.87 -10.39 -14.31
C ALA A 33 -22.68 -9.17 -13.42
N VAL A 34 -22.73 -9.39 -12.11
CA VAL A 34 -22.73 -8.34 -11.08
C VAL A 34 -21.53 -8.53 -10.16
N VAL A 35 -20.78 -7.46 -9.91
CA VAL A 35 -19.66 -7.47 -8.96
C VAL A 35 -20.20 -7.76 -7.56
N THR A 36 -19.61 -8.72 -6.87
CA THR A 36 -20.04 -9.08 -5.51
C THR A 36 -19.53 -8.08 -4.49
N ASP A 37 -20.42 -7.67 -3.57
CA ASP A 37 -20.03 -6.96 -2.36
C ASP A 37 -19.23 -7.89 -1.48
N ASP A 38 -17.97 -7.54 -1.24
CA ASP A 38 -17.07 -8.31 -0.41
C ASP A 38 -17.19 -7.97 1.09
N GLY A 39 -18.23 -7.21 1.46
CA GLY A 39 -18.56 -6.88 2.85
C GLY A 39 -17.69 -5.75 3.40
N GLN A 40 -17.35 -4.78 2.56
CA GLN A 40 -16.38 -3.73 2.87
C GLN A 40 -16.76 -2.95 4.15
N PRO A 41 -15.85 -2.83 5.13
CA PRO A 41 -15.92 -1.75 6.09
C PRO A 41 -15.69 -0.44 5.34
N THR A 42 -16.68 0.44 5.35
CA THR A 42 -16.50 1.81 4.88
C THR A 42 -15.59 2.55 5.85
N SER A 43 -14.58 3.25 5.30
CA SER A 43 -13.76 4.17 6.08
C SER A 43 -14.66 5.22 6.73
N LEU A 44 -14.23 5.86 7.81
CA LEU A 44 -15.04 6.91 8.43
C LEU A 44 -15.34 8.05 7.44
N ILE A 45 -14.42 8.37 6.55
CA ILE A 45 -14.62 9.37 5.49
C ILE A 45 -15.78 8.94 4.59
N GLU A 46 -15.84 7.66 4.22
CA GLU A 46 -16.91 7.10 3.41
C GLU A 46 -18.25 7.08 4.14
N LYS A 47 -18.23 6.74 5.43
CA LYS A 47 -19.42 6.76 6.31
C LYS A 47 -19.99 8.17 6.48
N VAL A 48 -19.13 9.18 6.59
CA VAL A 48 -19.53 10.59 6.81
C VAL A 48 -19.93 11.27 5.50
N THR A 49 -19.25 10.97 4.39
CA THR A 49 -19.54 11.59 3.08
C THR A 49 -20.62 10.85 2.29
N GLY A 50 -20.96 9.61 2.66
CA GLY A 50 -21.90 8.77 1.93
C GLY A 50 -21.41 8.40 0.52
N LYS A 51 -20.13 8.60 0.25
CA LYS A 51 -19.45 8.28 -1.00
C LYS A 51 -18.35 7.29 -0.68
N ARG A 52 -18.16 6.29 -1.53
CA ARG A 52 -16.91 5.54 -1.53
C ARG A 52 -15.82 6.55 -1.91
N VAL A 53 -14.81 6.67 -1.07
CA VAL A 53 -13.78 7.68 -1.17
C VAL A 53 -12.57 6.91 -1.62
N ASP A 54 -12.24 7.07 -2.89
CA ASP A 54 -10.92 6.68 -3.30
C ASP A 54 -9.96 7.77 -2.79
N PRO A 55 -8.85 7.44 -2.12
CA PRO A 55 -7.77 8.39 -1.80
C PRO A 55 -7.36 9.29 -2.98
N GLU A 56 -7.62 8.84 -4.21
CA GLU A 56 -7.60 9.57 -5.48
C GLU A 56 -8.44 10.85 -5.53
N ASP A 57 -9.57 10.87 -4.82
CA ASP A 57 -10.53 11.95 -4.81
C ASP A 57 -10.09 13.13 -3.94
N TYR A 58 -9.03 12.95 -3.14
CA TYR A 58 -8.57 13.91 -2.16
C TYR A 58 -7.11 14.30 -2.36
N VAL A 59 -6.96 15.37 -3.14
CA VAL A 59 -5.75 16.19 -3.27
C VAL A 59 -4.63 15.48 -4.05
N GLU A 60 -4.27 16.05 -5.20
CA GLU A 60 -3.04 15.69 -5.91
C GLU A 60 -1.86 15.66 -4.94
N PRO A 61 -1.09 14.55 -4.87
CA PRO A 61 0.07 14.48 -4.01
C PRO A 61 0.97 15.69 -4.25
N TYR A 62 1.26 16.44 -3.20
CA TYR A 62 2.07 17.63 -3.34
C TYR A 62 3.34 17.53 -2.50
N PHE A 63 4.41 17.99 -3.11
CA PHE A 63 5.69 18.12 -2.46
C PHE A 63 5.72 19.43 -1.70
N LEU A 64 5.91 19.34 -0.38
CA LEU A 64 6.20 20.49 0.44
C LEU A 64 7.44 20.16 1.29
N ASP A 65 8.53 20.86 0.99
CA ASP A 65 9.75 20.87 1.80
C ASP A 65 10.38 19.49 2.05
N GLY A 66 10.45 18.68 0.99
CA GLY A 66 11.10 17.37 1.01
C GLY A 66 10.20 16.23 1.51
N MET A 67 8.96 16.53 1.89
CA MET A 67 7.95 15.55 2.26
C MET A 67 6.88 15.46 1.17
N VAL A 68 6.34 14.25 0.99
CA VAL A 68 5.17 13.99 0.14
C VAL A 68 3.95 13.96 1.03
N TYR A 69 2.97 14.81 0.73
CA TYR A 69 1.67 14.80 1.37
C TYR A 69 0.64 14.25 0.38
N ASP A 70 -0.10 13.24 0.80
CA ASP A 70 -1.27 12.70 0.10
C ASP A 70 -2.43 12.48 1.08
N ALA A 71 -3.51 11.86 0.62
CA ALA A 71 -4.70 11.61 1.44
C ALA A 71 -4.45 10.76 2.70
N GLU A 72 -3.28 10.11 2.80
CA GLU A 72 -2.89 9.19 3.88
C GLU A 72 -1.97 9.85 4.90
N SER A 73 -1.56 11.10 4.66
CA SER A 73 -0.67 11.90 5.52
C SER A 73 -1.39 13.08 6.20
N PHE A 74 -2.74 13.09 6.23
CA PHE A 74 -3.49 14.22 6.79
C PHE A 74 -3.29 14.34 8.31
N ASN A 75 -2.92 15.55 8.75
CA ASN A 75 -2.86 15.89 10.16
C ASN A 75 -4.25 15.98 10.81
N VAL A 76 -4.27 15.93 12.14
CA VAL A 76 -5.52 15.94 12.95
C VAL A 76 -6.40 17.17 12.70
N ASP A 77 -5.82 18.33 12.42
CA ASP A 77 -6.59 19.56 12.15
C ASP A 77 -7.31 19.49 10.80
N THR A 78 -6.68 18.87 9.80
CA THR A 78 -7.27 18.63 8.49
C THR A 78 -8.43 17.63 8.62
N LEU A 79 -8.23 16.57 9.39
CA LEU A 79 -9.27 15.57 9.68
C LEU A 79 -10.43 16.18 10.48
N ALA A 80 -10.15 17.01 11.48
CA ALA A 80 -11.16 17.72 12.27
C ALA A 80 -11.93 18.75 11.44
N ALA A 81 -11.26 19.47 10.53
CA ALA A 81 -11.91 20.36 9.56
C ALA A 81 -12.84 19.61 8.59
N MET A 82 -12.57 18.32 8.36
CA MET A 82 -13.42 17.39 7.60
C MET A 82 -14.50 16.71 8.47
N GLY A 83 -14.57 17.03 9.77
CA GLY A 83 -15.56 16.45 10.71
C GLY A 83 -15.23 15.04 11.20
N LEU A 84 -13.97 14.61 11.05
CA LEU A 84 -13.48 13.28 11.42
C LEU A 84 -12.76 13.36 12.78
N THR A 85 -13.01 12.40 13.67
CA THR A 85 -12.37 12.33 15.00
C THR A 85 -11.32 11.22 15.06
N PRO A 86 -10.21 11.36 15.81
CA PRO A 86 -9.14 10.36 15.90
C PRO A 86 -9.59 8.94 16.25
N ALA A 87 -10.54 8.81 17.18
CA ALA A 87 -11.08 7.52 17.64
C ALA A 87 -11.88 6.74 16.57
N ALA A 88 -12.10 7.33 15.40
CA ALA A 88 -12.84 6.73 14.32
C ALA A 88 -11.98 6.56 13.04
N LEU A 89 -10.65 6.72 13.15
CA LEU A 89 -9.75 6.54 12.03
C LEU A 89 -9.47 5.05 11.77
N PRO A 90 -9.41 4.61 10.49
CA PRO A 90 -9.28 3.20 10.11
C PRO A 90 -8.14 2.46 10.82
N GLY A 91 -6.95 3.08 10.97
CA GLY A 91 -5.78 2.43 11.58
C GLY A 91 -5.91 2.03 13.05
N PHE A 92 -6.96 2.46 13.76
CA PHE A 92 -7.19 2.09 15.17
C PHE A 92 -8.32 1.08 15.40
N ASP A 93 -9.08 0.75 14.35
CA ASP A 93 -10.26 -0.14 14.45
C ASP A 93 -10.03 -1.48 13.74
N PHE A 94 -8.80 -1.75 13.29
CA PHE A 94 -8.40 -3.03 12.72
C PHE A 94 -7.39 -3.76 13.61
N PRO A 95 -7.51 -5.10 13.73
CA PRO A 95 -6.46 -5.88 14.36
C PRO A 95 -5.15 -5.74 13.55
N PRO A 96 -3.99 -5.83 14.21
CA PRO A 96 -2.71 -5.82 13.51
C PRO A 96 -2.64 -6.93 12.45
N THR A 97 -2.06 -6.63 11.30
CA THR A 97 -2.03 -7.52 10.12
C THR A 97 -0.62 -7.67 9.57
N PRO A 98 -0.19 -8.90 9.21
CA PRO A 98 1.11 -9.14 8.62
C PRO A 98 1.37 -8.27 7.39
N GLY A 99 2.64 -8.02 7.12
CA GLY A 99 3.08 -7.28 5.94
C GLY A 99 4.13 -8.03 5.14
N ILE A 100 4.25 -7.69 3.86
CA ILE A 100 5.35 -8.12 3.01
C ILE A 100 6.23 -6.90 2.71
N LEU A 101 7.52 -7.02 3.00
CA LEU A 101 8.54 -6.06 2.57
C LEU A 101 9.39 -6.68 1.45
N TYR A 102 9.17 -6.22 0.22
CA TYR A 102 9.98 -6.58 -0.93
C TYR A 102 11.18 -5.65 -1.06
N ILE A 103 12.38 -6.22 -0.97
CA ILE A 103 13.65 -5.50 -1.05
C ILE A 103 14.19 -5.60 -2.48
N SER A 104 13.98 -4.56 -3.27
CA SER A 104 14.40 -4.46 -4.66
C SER A 104 15.83 -3.94 -4.79
N MET A 105 16.77 -4.85 -5.03
CA MET A 105 18.19 -4.54 -5.27
C MET A 105 18.65 -4.93 -6.68
N GLY A 106 17.77 -5.53 -7.50
CA GLY A 106 18.05 -5.97 -8.87
C GLY A 106 18.02 -4.86 -9.93
N GLY A 107 17.71 -3.63 -9.51
CA GLY A 107 17.40 -2.51 -10.39
C GLY A 107 15.91 -2.48 -10.76
N VAL A 108 15.36 -1.29 -10.91
CA VAL A 108 13.94 -1.07 -11.21
C VAL A 108 13.75 0.24 -11.96
N THR A 109 12.77 0.27 -12.86
CA THR A 109 12.27 1.50 -13.47
C THR A 109 10.96 1.88 -12.80
N LEU A 110 10.91 3.08 -12.22
CA LEU A 110 9.73 3.62 -11.56
C LEU A 110 9.07 4.71 -12.42
N THR A 111 7.75 4.79 -12.39
CA THR A 111 6.95 5.86 -13.00
C THR A 111 6.33 6.77 -11.93
N PRO A 112 6.07 8.05 -12.24
CA PRO A 112 5.49 8.99 -11.27
C PRO A 112 4.04 8.70 -10.89
N THR A 113 3.30 7.98 -11.73
CA THR A 113 1.86 7.76 -11.59
C THR A 113 1.49 6.31 -11.83
N CYS A 114 0.45 5.84 -11.13
CA CYS A 114 -0.06 4.48 -11.24
C CYS A 114 -1.22 4.34 -12.25
N GLY A 115 -1.91 5.44 -12.57
CA GLY A 115 -2.98 5.51 -13.58
C GLY A 115 -4.33 4.94 -13.15
N ASN A 116 -4.36 4.19 -12.06
CA ASN A 116 -5.51 3.70 -11.30
C ASN A 116 -5.68 4.49 -10.00
N GLY A 117 -5.25 5.76 -10.07
CA GLY A 117 -5.06 6.79 -9.05
C GLY A 117 -4.50 6.42 -7.66
N GLU A 118 -3.99 5.21 -7.46
CA GLU A 118 -3.07 4.99 -6.35
C GLU A 118 -1.89 5.98 -6.43
N PRO A 119 -1.53 6.63 -5.31
CA PRO A 119 -0.35 7.48 -5.29
C PRO A 119 0.90 6.64 -5.57
N ALA A 120 1.00 5.45 -4.98
CA ALA A 120 2.10 4.51 -5.19
C ALA A 120 1.61 3.05 -5.22
N ASN A 121 2.25 2.23 -6.08
CA ASN A 121 2.06 0.78 -6.10
C ASN A 121 3.35 0.06 -6.53
N GLY A 122 3.96 -0.67 -5.59
CA GLY A 122 5.16 -1.47 -5.82
C GLY A 122 4.99 -2.62 -6.84
N ALA A 123 3.78 -3.13 -7.07
CA ALA A 123 3.49 -4.09 -8.12
C ALA A 123 3.47 -3.44 -9.51
N ARG A 124 3.03 -2.19 -9.60
CA ARG A 124 3.03 -1.41 -10.84
C ARG A 124 4.33 -0.62 -11.09
N ASN A 125 5.26 -0.63 -10.14
CA ASN A 125 6.48 0.21 -10.17
C ASN A 125 6.15 1.70 -10.30
N CYS A 126 5.16 2.19 -9.58
CA CYS A 126 4.77 3.60 -9.63
C CYS A 126 4.82 4.21 -8.23
N THR A 127 5.22 5.48 -8.15
CA THR A 127 5.37 6.22 -6.89
C THR A 127 5.52 7.71 -7.17
N PRO A 128 5.01 8.61 -6.30
CA PRO A 128 5.18 10.04 -6.50
C PRO A 128 6.63 10.49 -6.23
N LEU A 129 7.47 9.62 -5.64
CA LEU A 129 8.87 9.87 -5.28
C LEU A 129 9.80 10.09 -6.49
N VAL A 130 9.29 9.94 -7.70
CA VAL A 130 9.97 10.32 -8.94
C VAL A 130 9.07 11.23 -9.75
N SER A 131 9.63 12.26 -10.39
CA SER A 131 8.86 13.21 -11.22
C SER A 131 8.70 12.79 -12.68
N LYS A 132 9.37 11.70 -13.08
CA LYS A 132 9.38 11.14 -14.43
C LYS A 132 9.83 9.68 -14.35
N GLU A 133 9.64 8.94 -15.44
CA GLU A 133 10.21 7.60 -15.58
C GLU A 133 11.70 7.61 -15.23
N THR A 134 12.07 6.84 -14.21
CA THR A 134 13.40 6.86 -13.61
C THR A 134 13.88 5.44 -13.38
N THR A 135 15.04 5.12 -13.92
CA THR A 135 15.68 3.82 -13.69
C THR A 135 16.71 3.92 -12.58
N PHE A 136 16.52 3.13 -11.54
CA PHE A 136 17.49 2.90 -10.48
C PHE A 136 18.34 1.69 -10.82
N PRO A 137 19.67 1.80 -10.84
CA PRO A 137 20.55 0.67 -11.13
C PRO A 137 20.51 -0.35 -9.99
N ALA A 138 20.86 -1.60 -10.32
CA ALA A 138 21.06 -2.65 -9.33
C ALA A 138 22.11 -2.24 -8.28
N TYR A 139 21.93 -2.73 -7.05
CA TYR A 139 22.81 -2.44 -5.94
C TYR A 139 23.51 -3.70 -5.42
N GLY A 140 24.82 -3.56 -5.21
CA GLY A 140 25.64 -4.52 -4.47
C GLY A 140 25.93 -5.81 -5.22
N THR A 141 26.79 -6.63 -4.60
CA THR A 141 27.00 -8.03 -4.96
C THR A 141 26.00 -8.92 -4.20
N ALA A 142 25.90 -10.21 -4.53
CA ALA A 142 25.08 -11.15 -3.75
C ALA A 142 25.43 -11.12 -2.24
N GLN A 143 26.71 -10.96 -1.90
CA GLN A 143 27.19 -10.85 -0.53
C GLN A 143 26.73 -9.54 0.13
N THR A 144 26.79 -8.42 -0.60
CA THR A 144 26.29 -7.12 -0.12
C THR A 144 24.79 -7.16 0.11
N GLN A 145 24.04 -7.73 -0.84
CA GLN A 145 22.59 -7.88 -0.77
C GLN A 145 22.18 -8.76 0.42
N ALA A 146 22.84 -9.91 0.61
CA ALA A 146 22.61 -10.77 1.77
C ALA A 146 22.87 -10.06 3.11
N ALA A 147 23.93 -9.23 3.18
CA ALA A 147 24.24 -8.45 4.38
C ALA A 147 23.17 -7.38 4.69
N VAL A 148 22.60 -6.74 3.66
CA VAL A 148 21.49 -5.81 3.82
C VAL A 148 20.24 -6.53 4.31
N VAL A 149 19.86 -7.63 3.67
CA VAL A 149 18.69 -8.44 4.07
C VAL A 149 18.84 -8.92 5.51
N GLN A 150 20.01 -9.40 5.91
CA GLN A 150 20.25 -9.84 7.29
C GLN A 150 20.07 -8.69 8.30
N LYS A 151 20.55 -7.49 7.97
CA LYS A 151 20.38 -6.32 8.86
C LYS A 151 18.91 -5.92 8.97
N LEU A 152 18.21 -5.83 7.84
CA LEU A 152 16.77 -5.52 7.82
C LEU A 152 15.97 -6.58 8.59
N ALA A 153 16.30 -7.86 8.42
CA ALA A 153 15.67 -8.94 9.17
C ALA A 153 15.89 -8.80 10.68
N ASN A 154 17.07 -8.34 11.11
CA ASN A 154 17.32 -8.08 12.53
C ASN A 154 16.54 -6.86 13.04
N TYR A 155 16.39 -5.79 12.24
CA TYR A 155 15.62 -4.61 12.64
C TYR A 155 14.13 -4.92 12.76
N TYR A 156 13.60 -5.73 11.85
CA TYR A 156 12.20 -6.10 11.80
C TYR A 156 11.85 -7.40 12.53
N ASP A 157 12.82 -8.04 13.19
CA ASP A 157 12.64 -9.28 13.95
C ASP A 157 11.45 -9.27 14.92
N PRO A 158 11.11 -8.15 15.61
CA PRO A 158 9.97 -8.12 16.53
C PRO A 158 8.59 -8.15 15.85
N PHE A 159 8.49 -7.83 14.56
CA PHE A 159 7.23 -7.54 13.89
C PHE A 159 6.85 -8.62 12.90
N HIS A 160 5.57 -8.70 12.61
CA HIS A 160 5.02 -9.66 11.68
C HIS A 160 5.22 -9.25 10.21
N ILE A 161 6.47 -9.16 9.78
CA ILE A 161 6.82 -8.73 8.42
C ILE A 161 7.61 -9.83 7.73
N VAL A 162 7.12 -10.25 6.57
CA VAL A 162 7.82 -11.16 5.66
C VAL A 162 8.77 -10.35 4.79
N LEU A 163 10.08 -10.51 5.00
CA LEU A 163 11.10 -9.90 4.16
C LEU A 163 11.43 -10.81 2.98
N THR A 164 11.39 -10.26 1.77
CA THR A 164 11.72 -11.02 0.55
C THR A 164 12.56 -10.21 -0.42
N THR A 165 13.43 -10.90 -1.15
CA THR A 165 14.13 -10.37 -2.35
C THR A 165 13.56 -10.94 -3.65
N ASN A 166 12.64 -11.89 -3.54
CA ASN A 166 11.83 -12.34 -4.67
C ASN A 166 10.62 -11.42 -4.76
N ARG A 167 10.41 -10.84 -5.94
CA ARG A 167 9.24 -9.99 -6.17
C ARG A 167 7.97 -10.82 -5.93
N PRO A 168 7.08 -10.39 -5.02
CA PRO A 168 5.79 -11.06 -4.86
C PRO A 168 4.96 -10.99 -6.15
N PRO A 169 3.98 -11.90 -6.33
CA PRO A 169 2.96 -11.74 -7.37
C PRO A 169 2.30 -10.35 -7.28
N ASP A 170 1.92 -9.81 -8.43
CA ASP A 170 1.37 -8.46 -8.54
C ASP A 170 0.05 -8.29 -7.78
N TYR A 171 -0.74 -9.35 -7.64
CA TYR A 171 -2.01 -9.36 -6.91
C TYR A 171 -1.84 -9.41 -5.37
N LEU A 172 -0.62 -9.59 -4.85
CA LEU A 172 -0.36 -9.46 -3.42
C LEU A 172 -0.04 -7.99 -3.10
N PRO A 173 -0.65 -7.41 -2.05
CA PRO A 173 -0.30 -6.06 -1.61
C PRO A 173 1.01 -6.11 -0.80
N TYR A 174 2.03 -5.34 -1.18
CA TYR A 174 3.35 -5.36 -0.53
C TYR A 174 4.09 -4.03 -0.61
N THR A 175 4.90 -3.74 0.41
CA THR A 175 5.72 -2.52 0.44
C THR A 175 7.04 -2.80 -0.27
N MET A 176 7.45 -1.90 -1.15
CA MET A 176 8.64 -2.06 -1.98
C MET A 176 9.75 -1.09 -1.53
N ALA A 177 10.84 -1.63 -0.99
CA ALA A 177 12.06 -0.87 -0.72
C ALA A 177 12.99 -0.95 -1.94
N VAL A 178 13.18 0.18 -2.62
CA VAL A 178 14.12 0.28 -3.74
C VAL A 178 15.47 0.74 -3.23
N LEU A 179 16.46 -0.15 -3.33
CA LEU A 179 17.83 0.13 -2.93
C LEU A 179 18.69 0.23 -4.19
N GLY A 180 19.03 1.45 -4.59
CA GLY A 180 19.78 1.66 -5.83
C GLY A 180 20.07 3.12 -6.13
N GLY A 181 21.10 3.35 -6.96
CA GLY A 181 21.42 4.68 -7.48
C GLY A 181 21.81 5.71 -6.41
N SER A 182 21.51 6.96 -6.71
CA SER A 182 21.71 8.15 -5.89
C SER A 182 20.43 8.99 -5.84
N SER A 183 20.35 9.94 -4.90
CA SER A 183 19.24 10.89 -4.81
C SER A 183 19.05 11.72 -6.09
N GLY A 184 20.14 11.98 -6.81
CA GLY A 184 20.12 12.66 -8.11
C GLY A 184 19.38 11.89 -9.21
N ASN A 185 19.27 10.55 -9.12
CA ASN A 185 18.44 9.77 -10.04
C ASN A 185 16.96 10.19 -9.94
N ALA A 186 16.47 10.38 -8.72
CA ALA A 186 15.10 10.77 -8.43
C ALA A 186 14.86 12.30 -8.55
N GLY A 187 15.91 13.08 -8.82
CA GLY A 187 15.83 14.53 -8.97
C GLY A 187 15.99 15.33 -7.67
N TYR A 188 16.45 14.68 -6.59
CA TYR A 188 16.70 15.34 -5.30
C TYR A 188 18.14 15.86 -5.19
N GLN A 189 18.36 16.76 -4.21
CA GLN A 189 19.66 17.33 -3.93
C GLN A 189 20.67 16.27 -3.44
N ASN A 190 21.96 16.57 -3.61
CA ASN A 190 23.04 15.74 -3.08
C ASN A 190 22.97 15.71 -1.54
N GLY A 191 23.19 14.54 -0.95
CA GLY A 191 23.17 14.33 0.50
C GLY A 191 21.84 13.78 1.04
N VAL A 192 20.80 13.69 0.22
CA VAL A 192 19.58 12.94 0.56
C VAL A 192 19.88 11.45 0.50
N CYS A 193 19.54 10.76 1.59
CA CYS A 193 19.94 9.39 1.82
C CYS A 193 18.88 8.36 1.46
N GLY A 194 17.65 8.69 1.76
CA GLY A 194 16.48 8.01 1.26
C GLY A 194 15.33 9.01 1.18
N ILE A 195 14.21 8.54 0.66
CA ILE A 195 12.95 9.25 0.69
C ILE A 195 11.80 8.25 0.65
N ALA A 196 10.75 8.56 1.39
CA ALA A 196 9.49 7.85 1.42
C ALA A 196 8.33 8.84 1.63
N ASN A 197 7.13 8.44 1.22
CA ASN A 197 5.92 9.08 1.69
C ASN A 197 5.58 8.54 3.09
N VAL A 198 5.02 9.41 3.94
CA VAL A 198 4.54 9.00 5.26
C VAL A 198 3.08 8.59 5.15
N ALA A 199 2.77 7.35 5.51
CA ALA A 199 1.40 6.83 5.47
C ALA A 199 0.92 6.55 6.89
N CYS A 200 0.17 7.49 7.46
CA CYS A 200 -0.14 7.50 8.88
C CYS A 200 -1.03 6.34 9.32
N ASP A 201 -1.92 5.84 8.44
CA ASP A 201 -2.74 4.69 8.80
C ASP A 201 -1.92 3.39 8.93
N GLY A 202 -0.74 3.33 8.30
CA GLY A 202 0.12 2.16 8.22
C GLY A 202 -0.57 0.93 7.62
N LEU A 203 -1.77 1.08 7.04
CA LEU A 203 -2.59 0.01 6.52
C LEU A 203 -2.17 -0.30 5.09
N LYS A 204 -2.05 0.70 4.23
CA LYS A 204 -1.75 0.44 2.82
C LYS A 204 -0.41 -0.23 2.67
N ARG A 205 -0.40 -1.40 2.03
CA ARG A 205 0.83 -2.15 1.82
C ARG A 205 1.56 -1.74 0.56
N ASN A 206 0.92 -1.10 -0.42
CA ASN A 206 1.46 -0.85 -1.77
C ASN A 206 2.55 0.23 -1.90
N HIS A 207 3.04 0.80 -0.81
CA HIS A 207 4.01 1.89 -0.84
C HIS A 207 5.36 1.51 -1.45
N VAL A 208 6.07 2.56 -1.86
CA VAL A 208 7.44 2.48 -2.34
C VAL A 208 8.29 3.41 -1.49
N SER A 209 9.45 2.94 -1.07
CA SER A 209 10.50 3.75 -0.45
C SER A 209 11.77 3.68 -1.29
N LEU A 210 12.56 4.75 -1.29
CA LEU A 210 13.82 4.83 -2.01
C LEU A 210 14.97 4.98 -1.02
N SER A 211 15.98 4.15 -1.14
CA SER A 211 17.23 4.26 -0.39
C SER A 211 18.40 4.34 -1.35
N PHE A 212 19.24 5.35 -1.18
CA PHE A 212 20.28 5.74 -2.13
C PHE A 212 21.67 5.34 -1.63
N PRO A 213 22.13 4.11 -1.88
CA PRO A 213 23.42 3.64 -1.39
C PRO A 213 24.60 4.50 -1.85
N SER A 214 24.52 5.12 -3.03
CA SER A 214 25.57 6.02 -3.54
C SER A 214 25.64 7.35 -2.79
N SER A 215 24.58 7.72 -2.05
CA SER A 215 24.53 8.94 -1.24
C SER A 215 24.99 8.70 0.22
N CYS A 216 24.92 7.47 0.74
CA CYS A 216 24.96 7.18 2.20
C CYS A 216 26.06 6.24 2.67
N GLY A 217 27.02 5.88 1.83
CA GLY A 217 28.26 5.26 2.28
C GLY A 217 28.12 3.99 3.15
N GLY A 218 27.35 2.99 2.71
CA GLY A 218 27.30 1.65 3.33
C GLY A 218 26.28 1.46 4.46
N ALA A 219 25.54 2.50 4.83
CA ALA A 219 24.44 2.43 5.82
C ALA A 219 23.05 2.17 5.20
N VAL A 220 23.01 1.65 3.97
CA VAL A 220 21.77 1.51 3.19
C VAL A 220 20.69 0.68 3.88
N ALA A 221 21.05 -0.29 4.73
CA ALA A 221 20.07 -1.09 5.47
C ALA A 221 19.36 -0.29 6.59
N GLU A 222 20.09 0.63 7.24
CA GLU A 222 19.52 1.52 8.26
C GLU A 222 18.58 2.52 7.59
N VAL A 223 19.04 3.14 6.51
CA VAL A 223 18.21 4.05 5.70
C VAL A 223 16.98 3.32 5.16
N ALA A 224 17.14 2.13 4.57
CA ALA A 224 16.00 1.36 4.08
C ALA A 224 14.97 1.08 5.16
N ALA A 225 15.40 0.78 6.39
CA ALA A 225 14.48 0.59 7.50
C ALA A 225 13.75 1.88 7.92
N GLN A 226 14.44 3.03 7.88
CA GLN A 226 13.82 4.34 8.12
C GLN A 226 12.75 4.64 7.06
N GLU A 227 13.12 4.51 5.79
CA GLU A 227 12.22 4.86 4.68
C GLU A 227 11.01 3.91 4.59
N THR A 228 11.18 2.62 4.84
CA THR A 228 10.03 1.69 4.89
C THR A 228 9.17 1.94 6.13
N ALA A 229 9.75 2.37 7.24
CA ALA A 229 8.98 2.73 8.44
C ALA A 229 8.14 4.00 8.24
N HIS A 230 8.60 4.97 7.43
CA HIS A 230 7.77 6.09 6.99
C HIS A 230 6.52 5.62 6.25
N ASN A 231 6.64 4.61 5.39
CA ASN A 231 5.48 4.00 4.72
C ASN A 231 4.48 3.33 5.68
N TRP A 232 4.79 3.24 6.98
CA TRP A 232 3.91 2.70 8.01
C TRP A 232 3.65 3.70 9.15
N GLY A 233 3.82 5.00 8.86
CA GLY A 233 3.38 6.09 9.72
C GLY A 233 4.43 6.57 10.72
N LEU A 234 5.62 5.96 10.77
CA LEU A 234 6.67 6.46 11.65
C LEU A 234 7.32 7.71 11.06
N GLU A 235 7.71 8.63 11.94
CA GLU A 235 8.50 9.81 11.67
C GLU A 235 9.84 9.74 12.40
N HIS A 236 10.74 10.67 12.09
CA HIS A 236 12.04 10.71 12.72
C HIS A 236 11.96 11.05 14.21
N THR A 237 12.79 10.43 15.04
CA THR A 237 12.85 10.70 16.49
C THR A 237 14.16 11.38 16.87
N ASN A 238 14.19 12.09 18.01
CA ASN A 238 15.40 12.77 18.47
C ASN A 238 16.33 11.88 19.32
N VAL A 239 16.02 10.58 19.42
CA VAL A 239 16.73 9.61 20.28
C VAL A 239 17.67 8.74 19.45
N LYS A 240 18.98 8.85 19.72
CA LYS A 240 20.03 8.18 18.92
C LYS A 240 19.98 6.65 18.90
N SER A 241 19.41 6.02 19.92
CA SER A 241 19.26 4.56 19.97
C SER A 241 18.10 4.06 19.10
N ASP A 242 17.19 4.96 18.73
CA ASP A 242 16.07 4.61 17.87
C ASP A 242 16.50 4.53 16.40
N LEU A 243 15.90 3.57 15.69
CA LEU A 243 16.18 3.39 14.28
C LEU A 243 15.67 4.58 13.46
N MET A 244 14.63 5.28 13.91
CA MET A 244 14.12 6.49 13.25
C MET A 244 14.93 7.75 13.60
N TYR A 245 16.10 7.65 14.23
CA TYR A 245 16.97 8.81 14.38
C TYR A 245 17.44 9.32 13.01
N PRO A 246 17.27 10.61 12.65
CA PRO A 246 17.39 11.11 11.27
C PRO A 246 18.80 11.07 10.67
N TYR A 247 19.81 10.71 11.46
CA TYR A 247 21.18 10.62 11.00
C TYR A 247 21.71 9.21 11.22
N VAL A 248 22.27 8.64 10.16
CA VAL A 248 23.02 7.39 10.22
C VAL A 248 24.03 7.43 11.37
N GLN A 249 23.81 6.65 12.42
CA GLN A 249 24.74 6.57 13.56
C GLN A 249 25.76 5.45 13.39
N GLY A 250 25.35 4.37 12.71
CA GLY A 250 26.02 3.08 12.88
C GLY A 250 25.88 2.54 14.31
N GLY A 251 26.25 1.27 14.52
CA GLY A 251 26.07 0.61 15.80
C GLY A 251 24.75 -0.17 15.89
N VAL A 252 24.25 -0.40 17.10
CA VAL A 252 23.04 -1.21 17.37
C VAL A 252 21.88 -0.28 17.66
N GLN A 253 21.20 0.18 16.60
CA GLN A 253 19.89 0.83 16.70
C GLN A 253 18.79 -0.22 16.58
N THR A 254 17.67 0.05 17.23
CA THR A 254 16.43 -0.74 17.15
C THR A 254 15.25 0.22 17.24
N PHE A 255 14.09 -0.19 16.73
CA PHE A 255 12.84 0.48 17.09
C PHE A 255 12.66 0.39 18.61
N GLN A 256 12.47 1.54 19.26
CA GLN A 256 12.41 1.63 20.72
C GLN A 256 10.98 1.52 21.23
N ASP A 257 10.86 0.90 22.41
CA ASP A 257 9.60 0.71 23.13
C ASP A 257 9.44 1.77 24.21
N SER A 258 9.38 3.03 23.78
CA SER A 258 9.29 4.20 24.65
C SER A 258 8.80 5.39 23.87
N CYS A 259 8.08 6.30 24.53
CA CYS A 259 7.74 7.59 23.94
C CYS A 259 8.98 8.45 23.80
N MET A 260 9.25 8.87 22.57
CA MET A 260 10.42 9.64 22.18
C MET A 260 9.99 10.88 21.41
N PRO A 261 10.54 12.06 21.72
CA PRO A 261 10.16 13.26 20.98
C PRO A 261 10.54 13.14 19.51
N ILE A 262 9.62 13.60 18.66
CA ILE A 262 9.82 13.66 17.22
C ILE A 262 10.94 14.65 16.90
N SER A 263 11.74 14.29 15.91
CA SER A 263 12.82 15.14 15.42
C SER A 263 12.33 16.00 14.28
N HIS A 264 12.47 17.31 14.48
CA HIS A 264 12.30 18.30 13.42
C HIS A 264 13.64 18.66 12.74
N ALA A 265 14.68 17.84 12.95
CA ALA A 265 16.01 18.11 12.40
C ALA A 265 16.08 17.91 10.88
N THR A 266 15.17 17.12 10.34
CA THR A 266 14.99 16.82 8.92
C THR A 266 13.53 17.08 8.58
N GLY A 267 13.27 18.16 7.84
CA GLY A 267 11.91 18.66 7.53
C GLY A 267 11.65 20.05 8.12
N ASN A 268 10.44 20.55 7.93
CA ASN A 268 10.03 21.89 8.35
C ASN A 268 9.58 22.00 9.82
N GLY A 269 9.64 20.89 10.55
CA GLY A 269 9.16 20.81 11.92
C GLY A 269 7.65 20.69 12.07
N VAL A 270 6.98 20.14 11.05
CA VAL A 270 5.57 19.74 11.13
C VAL A 270 5.51 18.23 11.21
N THR A 271 4.90 17.72 12.27
CA THR A 271 4.58 16.31 12.45
C THR A 271 3.31 15.97 11.66
N GLN A 272 3.33 14.86 10.91
CA GLN A 272 2.25 14.43 10.03
C GLN A 272 1.23 13.54 10.77
N CYS A 273 1.72 12.53 11.49
CA CYS A 273 0.90 11.47 12.07
C CYS A 273 0.57 11.71 13.55
N THR A 274 0.38 12.98 13.93
CA THR A 274 0.19 13.41 15.33
C THR A 274 -0.87 12.61 16.08
N TYR A 275 -1.97 12.25 15.42
CA TYR A 275 -3.05 11.50 16.04
C TYR A 275 -2.68 10.03 16.36
N VAL A 276 -1.81 9.41 15.55
CA VAL A 276 -1.26 8.07 15.80
C VAL A 276 -0.24 8.13 16.90
N HIS A 277 0.69 9.07 16.81
CA HIS A 277 1.71 9.29 17.82
C HIS A 277 1.06 9.55 19.19
N GLU A 278 0.03 10.40 19.27
CA GLU A 278 -0.72 10.64 20.52
C GLU A 278 -1.41 9.39 21.06
N TYR A 279 -1.92 8.51 20.20
CA TYR A 279 -2.54 7.25 20.63
C TYR A 279 -1.54 6.33 21.35
N TYR A 280 -0.32 6.20 20.83
CA TYR A 280 0.73 5.38 21.46
C TYR A 280 1.50 6.12 22.56
N CYS A 281 1.45 7.46 22.55
CA CYS A 281 2.12 8.36 23.49
C CYS A 281 1.20 9.49 23.94
N GLU A 282 0.22 9.14 24.78
CA GLU A 282 -0.85 10.06 25.25
C GLU A 282 -0.30 11.37 25.85
N SER A 283 0.80 11.30 26.59
CA SER A 283 1.43 12.49 27.20
C SER A 283 2.18 13.38 26.21
N GLY A 284 2.47 12.88 25.01
CA GLY A 284 3.25 13.55 23.98
C GLY A 284 2.46 14.53 23.13
N GLY A 285 1.11 14.51 23.20
CA GLY A 285 0.25 15.42 22.44
C GLY A 285 0.48 15.36 20.93
N GLY A 286 0.89 14.19 20.42
CA GLY A 286 1.22 13.94 19.02
C GLY A 286 2.66 14.26 18.60
N GLU A 287 3.49 14.77 19.50
CA GLU A 287 4.91 15.10 19.25
C GLU A 287 5.90 14.11 19.87
N GLU A 288 5.39 12.99 20.38
CA GLU A 288 6.20 11.85 20.81
C GLU A 288 5.73 10.57 20.11
N GLN A 289 6.68 9.74 19.70
CA GLN A 289 6.44 8.50 18.97
C GLN A 289 6.96 7.30 19.78
N ASN A 290 6.22 6.20 19.78
CA ASN A 290 6.73 4.89 20.23
C ASN A 290 6.91 3.99 19.00
N SER A 291 8.08 4.07 18.38
CA SER A 291 8.35 3.44 17.08
C SER A 291 8.11 1.92 17.07
N LYS A 292 8.41 1.22 18.18
CA LYS A 292 8.10 -0.21 18.30
C LYS A 292 6.62 -0.46 18.57
N GLY A 293 6.01 0.32 19.47
CA GLY A 293 4.59 0.18 19.80
C GLY A 293 3.69 0.38 18.58
N GLU A 294 3.99 1.40 17.77
CA GLU A 294 3.27 1.73 16.54
C GLU A 294 3.40 0.62 15.49
N LEU A 295 4.61 0.12 15.23
CA LEU A 295 4.79 -1.01 14.31
C LEU A 295 4.16 -2.32 14.81
N LEU A 296 4.11 -2.56 16.12
CA LEU A 296 3.36 -3.67 16.70
C LEU A 296 1.84 -3.47 16.55
N GLY A 297 1.35 -2.24 16.55
CA GLY A 297 -0.03 -1.93 16.24
C GLY A 297 -0.39 -2.17 14.78
N VAL A 298 0.53 -1.89 13.86
CA VAL A 298 0.34 -2.12 12.43
C VAL A 298 0.43 -3.61 12.08
N PHE A 299 1.49 -4.28 12.53
CA PHE A 299 1.83 -5.64 12.08
C PHE A 299 1.52 -6.73 13.10
N GLY A 300 1.50 -6.38 14.37
CA GLY A 300 1.49 -7.35 15.45
C GLY A 300 2.89 -7.92 15.72
N PRO A 301 3.03 -8.68 16.81
CA PRO A 301 4.27 -9.38 17.11
C PRO A 301 4.54 -10.42 16.03
N ARG A 302 5.83 -10.66 15.76
CA ARG A 302 6.23 -11.73 14.86
C ARG A 302 5.60 -13.07 15.24
N ALA A 303 5.05 -13.75 14.24
CA ALA A 303 4.63 -15.14 14.33
C ALA A 303 5.32 -15.95 13.24
N ASP A 304 5.50 -17.25 13.48
CA ASP A 304 6.13 -18.14 12.51
C ASP A 304 5.13 -18.60 11.46
N ASP A 305 5.30 -18.15 10.22
CA ASP A 305 4.55 -18.65 9.07
C ASP A 305 5.11 -19.95 8.51
N ASN A 306 4.39 -21.03 8.80
CA ASN A 306 4.75 -22.40 8.42
C ASN A 306 3.68 -23.10 7.59
N GLU A 307 2.55 -22.45 7.27
CA GLU A 307 1.48 -23.05 6.50
C GLU A 307 1.08 -22.12 5.36
N LYS A 308 1.16 -22.62 4.13
CA LYS A 308 0.72 -21.87 2.97
C LYS A 308 -0.81 -21.79 2.93
N PRO A 309 -1.39 -20.75 2.30
CA PRO A 309 -2.82 -20.69 2.06
C PRO A 309 -3.33 -21.88 1.25
N VAL A 310 -4.57 -22.29 1.55
CA VAL A 310 -5.24 -23.43 0.91
C VAL A 310 -6.61 -23.04 0.40
N ILE A 311 -6.89 -23.41 -0.86
CA ILE A 311 -8.24 -23.37 -1.41
C ILE A 311 -9.04 -24.53 -0.82
N VAL A 312 -10.02 -24.22 0.04
CA VAL A 312 -10.88 -25.20 0.71
C VAL A 312 -11.99 -25.68 -0.21
N SER A 313 -12.68 -24.75 -0.87
CA SER A 313 -13.68 -25.06 -1.88
C SER A 313 -13.82 -23.94 -2.90
N ILE A 314 -14.30 -24.30 -4.08
CA ILE A 314 -14.76 -23.38 -5.11
C ILE A 314 -16.19 -23.78 -5.45
N GLU A 315 -17.09 -22.80 -5.43
CA GLU A 315 -18.48 -22.98 -5.81
C GLU A 315 -18.86 -22.00 -6.93
N PRO A 316 -19.59 -22.45 -7.96
CA PRO A 316 -19.91 -23.84 -8.26
C PRO A 316 -18.70 -24.76 -8.48
N ALA A 317 -18.92 -26.06 -8.27
CA ALA A 317 -17.95 -27.07 -8.66
C ALA A 317 -17.72 -27.05 -10.18
N ASP A 318 -16.49 -27.36 -10.59
CA ASP A 318 -16.14 -27.46 -12.02
C ASP A 318 -17.06 -28.45 -12.76
N GLY A 319 -17.49 -28.04 -13.96
CA GLY A 319 -18.44 -28.79 -14.78
C GLY A 319 -19.90 -28.72 -14.33
N ALA A 320 -20.24 -27.94 -13.30
CA ALA A 320 -21.65 -27.71 -12.94
C ALA A 320 -22.43 -27.09 -14.10
N VAL A 321 -23.68 -27.56 -14.29
CA VAL A 321 -24.58 -27.12 -15.35
C VAL A 321 -25.77 -26.43 -14.74
N PHE A 322 -26.07 -25.25 -15.26
CA PHE A 322 -27.12 -24.38 -14.75
C PHE A 322 -28.10 -24.01 -15.87
N THR A 323 -29.31 -23.62 -15.49
CA THR A 323 -30.29 -23.07 -16.41
C THR A 323 -30.16 -21.54 -16.48
N PRO A 324 -30.45 -20.89 -17.62
CA PRO A 324 -30.40 -19.43 -17.73
C PRO A 324 -31.37 -18.65 -16.82
N ASP A 325 -32.20 -19.32 -16.01
CA ASP A 325 -33.05 -18.64 -15.02
C ASP A 325 -32.43 -18.68 -13.62
N GLU A 326 -31.37 -19.46 -13.41
CA GLU A 326 -30.68 -19.56 -12.13
C GLU A 326 -29.79 -18.35 -11.87
N THR A 327 -29.62 -18.04 -10.58
CA THR A 327 -28.63 -17.08 -10.10
C THR A 327 -27.55 -17.82 -9.36
N ILE A 328 -26.30 -17.53 -9.71
CA ILE A 328 -25.13 -18.26 -9.24
C ILE A 328 -24.10 -17.24 -8.79
N THR A 329 -23.52 -17.43 -7.61
CA THR A 329 -22.37 -16.67 -7.17
C THR A 329 -21.13 -17.54 -7.30
N VAL A 330 -20.13 -17.07 -8.04
CA VAL A 330 -18.82 -17.71 -8.14
C VAL A 330 -18.04 -17.31 -6.89
N THR A 331 -17.65 -18.27 -6.07
CA THR A 331 -17.05 -18.04 -4.76
C THR A 331 -16.00 -19.09 -4.43
N ALA A 332 -15.08 -18.74 -3.54
CA ALA A 332 -14.17 -19.69 -2.93
C ALA A 332 -14.09 -19.49 -1.43
N ASN A 333 -13.95 -20.60 -0.71
CA ASN A 333 -13.55 -20.58 0.69
C ASN A 333 -12.06 -20.88 0.75
N LEU A 334 -11.33 -20.04 1.46
CA LEU A 334 -9.89 -20.14 1.64
C LEU A 334 -9.61 -20.34 3.12
N SER A 335 -8.44 -20.90 3.43
CA SER A 335 -7.97 -21.02 4.80
C SER A 335 -6.48 -20.73 4.83
N ASP A 336 -6.07 -19.99 5.86
CA ASP A 336 -4.70 -19.63 6.16
C ASP A 336 -4.60 -19.44 7.68
N ASN A 337 -3.43 -19.69 8.26
CA ASN A 337 -3.13 -19.40 9.66
C ASN A 337 -2.57 -17.99 9.87
N PHE A 338 -2.38 -17.21 8.80
CA PHE A 338 -2.00 -15.80 8.78
C PHE A 338 -3.14 -14.95 8.27
N ASN A 339 -3.49 -13.87 8.97
CA ASN A 339 -4.50 -12.89 8.55
C ASN A 339 -4.04 -11.96 7.40
N MET A 340 -3.23 -12.46 6.47
CA MET A 340 -2.85 -11.77 5.24
C MET A 340 -2.95 -12.75 4.06
N LEU A 341 -4.02 -12.61 3.28
CA LEU A 341 -4.29 -13.43 2.11
C LEU A 341 -4.43 -12.55 0.88
N GLY A 342 -3.68 -12.84 -0.17
CA GLY A 342 -3.89 -12.19 -1.45
C GLY A 342 -4.49 -13.17 -2.45
N VAL A 343 -5.46 -12.68 -3.20
CA VAL A 343 -6.28 -13.50 -4.08
C VAL A 343 -6.33 -12.83 -5.44
N ARG A 344 -6.28 -13.63 -6.52
CA ARG A 344 -6.67 -13.19 -7.86
C ARG A 344 -7.67 -14.15 -8.48
N TRP A 345 -8.82 -13.60 -8.83
CA TRP A 345 -9.76 -14.24 -9.74
C TRP A 345 -9.54 -13.74 -11.17
N THR A 346 -9.70 -14.66 -12.13
CA THR A 346 -9.68 -14.35 -13.56
C THR A 346 -10.83 -15.07 -14.26
N TRP A 347 -11.70 -14.32 -14.90
CA TRP A 347 -12.67 -14.80 -15.87
C TRP A 347 -12.01 -14.83 -17.25
N PHE A 348 -11.90 -16.00 -17.89
CA PHE A 348 -11.15 -16.17 -19.15
C PHE A 348 -11.92 -16.93 -20.26
N GLU A 349 -13.05 -17.56 -19.96
CA GLU A 349 -13.91 -18.21 -20.97
C GLU A 349 -15.36 -17.75 -20.77
N GLY A 350 -16.04 -17.41 -21.85
CA GLY A 350 -17.40 -16.86 -21.80
C GLY A 350 -17.46 -15.36 -21.48
N VAL A 351 -16.31 -14.68 -21.45
CA VAL A 351 -16.19 -13.23 -21.23
C VAL A 351 -16.85 -12.47 -22.40
N PRO A 352 -17.74 -11.48 -22.14
CA PRO A 352 -18.28 -10.62 -23.17
C PRO A 352 -17.22 -9.85 -23.93
N ALA A 353 -17.41 -9.73 -25.25
CA ALA A 353 -16.38 -9.20 -26.15
C ALA A 353 -15.97 -7.75 -25.85
N ASP A 354 -16.82 -6.99 -25.20
CA ASP A 354 -16.59 -5.60 -24.80
C ASP A 354 -15.88 -5.45 -23.44
N LEU A 355 -15.75 -6.53 -22.66
CA LEU A 355 -14.84 -6.59 -21.51
C LEU A 355 -13.42 -7.05 -21.90
N GLY A 356 -13.22 -7.46 -23.16
CA GLY A 356 -11.92 -7.93 -23.66
C GLY A 356 -11.76 -9.44 -23.55
N GLU A 357 -10.51 -9.90 -23.43
CA GLU A 357 -10.18 -11.33 -23.36
C GLU A 357 -10.38 -11.92 -21.95
N THR A 358 -10.20 -11.09 -20.93
CA THR A 358 -10.31 -11.48 -19.52
C THR A 358 -10.90 -10.37 -18.68
N TYR A 359 -11.52 -10.74 -17.56
CA TYR A 359 -11.87 -9.80 -16.48
C TYR A 359 -11.30 -10.35 -15.16
N THR A 360 -10.64 -9.51 -14.39
CA THR A 360 -9.89 -9.90 -13.19
C THR A 360 -10.30 -9.13 -11.96
N ARG A 361 -10.25 -9.80 -10.80
CA ARG A 361 -10.41 -9.16 -9.50
C ARG A 361 -9.32 -9.62 -8.54
N CYS A 362 -8.66 -8.70 -7.82
CA CYS A 362 -7.63 -9.10 -6.87
C CYS A 362 -7.42 -8.20 -5.65
N THR A 363 -6.68 -8.68 -4.66
CA THR A 363 -6.43 -7.96 -3.37
C THR A 363 -5.51 -6.74 -3.51
N ASN A 364 -4.73 -6.67 -4.59
CA ASN A 364 -3.96 -5.49 -4.96
C ASN A 364 -4.68 -4.76 -6.11
N LYS A 365 -4.62 -3.43 -6.17
CA LYS A 365 -5.22 -2.62 -7.24
C LYS A 365 -4.55 -2.76 -8.62
N VAL A 366 -4.11 -3.96 -8.98
CA VAL A 366 -3.49 -4.29 -10.27
C VAL A 366 -4.47 -4.85 -11.30
N CYS A 367 -5.63 -5.33 -10.83
CA CYS A 367 -6.67 -5.97 -11.62
C CYS A 367 -7.69 -4.96 -12.17
N ASP A 368 -8.70 -5.48 -12.88
CA ASP A 368 -9.82 -4.67 -13.40
C ASP A 368 -10.78 -4.24 -12.28
N ASP A 369 -10.74 -4.93 -11.14
CA ASP A 369 -11.48 -4.65 -9.90
C ASP A 369 -10.74 -5.24 -8.69
N ASP A 370 -11.16 -4.86 -7.49
CA ASP A 370 -10.39 -5.06 -6.27
C ASP A 370 -11.17 -5.83 -5.19
N TYR A 371 -10.43 -6.60 -4.40
CA TYR A 371 -10.87 -7.07 -3.09
C TYR A 371 -10.43 -6.10 -2.01
N ASN A 372 -11.17 -6.08 -0.90
CA ASN A 372 -10.66 -5.48 0.32
C ASN A 372 -9.34 -6.14 0.71
N PRO A 373 -8.24 -5.38 0.87
CA PRO A 373 -7.00 -5.91 1.44
C PRO A 373 -7.16 -6.49 2.85
N TRP A 374 -8.25 -6.14 3.56
CA TRP A 374 -8.56 -6.54 4.94
C TRP A 374 -9.73 -7.52 5.05
N LYS A 375 -10.13 -8.14 3.93
CA LYS A 375 -11.19 -9.15 3.97
C LYS A 375 -10.79 -10.27 4.94
N GLU A 376 -11.70 -10.63 5.84
CA GLU A 376 -11.48 -11.75 6.75
C GLU A 376 -11.26 -13.04 5.95
N ILE A 377 -10.26 -13.83 6.35
CA ILE A 377 -9.84 -15.02 5.60
C ILE A 377 -10.91 -16.10 5.58
N ASP A 378 -11.59 -16.28 6.71
CA ASP A 378 -12.66 -17.27 6.84
C ASP A 378 -13.96 -16.84 6.16
N SER A 379 -14.00 -15.64 5.58
CA SER A 379 -15.14 -15.18 4.79
C SER A 379 -15.03 -15.63 3.32
N PRO A 380 -16.15 -15.97 2.66
CA PRO A 380 -16.15 -16.35 1.25
C PRO A 380 -15.57 -15.26 0.33
N TRP A 381 -14.69 -15.67 -0.57
CA TRP A 381 -14.08 -14.84 -1.62
C TRP A 381 -14.93 -14.87 -2.87
N ASP A 382 -16.07 -14.18 -2.78
CA ASP A 382 -17.02 -14.04 -3.88
C ASP A 382 -16.39 -13.23 -5.01
N PHE A 383 -16.48 -13.72 -6.24
CA PHE A 383 -15.94 -13.04 -7.42
C PHE A 383 -17.00 -12.21 -8.15
N LEU A 384 -18.06 -12.89 -8.58
CA LEU A 384 -19.14 -12.29 -9.35
C LEU A 384 -20.43 -13.11 -9.21
N THR A 385 -21.56 -12.44 -9.33
CA THR A 385 -22.89 -13.06 -9.36
C THR A 385 -23.44 -13.02 -10.77
N LEU A 386 -23.80 -14.21 -11.27
CA LEU A 386 -24.42 -14.41 -12.56
C LEU A 386 -25.92 -14.52 -12.40
N THR A 387 -26.65 -13.52 -12.88
CA THR A 387 -28.11 -13.46 -12.92
C THR A 387 -28.60 -13.62 -14.35
N LYS A 388 -29.20 -14.76 -14.67
CA LYS A 388 -29.69 -15.05 -16.04
C LYS A 388 -28.61 -15.00 -17.12
N ALA A 389 -27.51 -15.67 -16.86
CA ALA A 389 -26.39 -15.76 -17.78
C ALA A 389 -26.82 -16.39 -19.12
N PRO A 390 -26.33 -15.86 -20.27
CA PRO A 390 -26.52 -16.50 -21.57
C PRO A 390 -26.06 -17.96 -21.57
N PRO A 391 -26.64 -18.84 -22.41
CA PRO A 391 -26.11 -20.19 -22.57
C PRO A 391 -24.66 -20.16 -23.06
N GLY A 392 -23.76 -20.85 -22.36
CA GLY A 392 -22.34 -20.87 -22.69
C GLY A 392 -21.51 -21.67 -21.70
N LYS A 393 -20.21 -21.73 -21.97
CA LYS A 393 -19.21 -22.19 -21.01
C LYS A 393 -18.57 -20.97 -20.34
N TYR A 394 -18.31 -21.11 -19.06
CA TYR A 394 -17.68 -20.08 -18.25
C TYR A 394 -16.45 -20.66 -17.57
N GLY A 395 -15.32 -19.98 -17.72
CA GLY A 395 -14.02 -20.42 -17.21
C GLY A 395 -13.49 -19.40 -16.23
N PHE A 396 -13.24 -19.84 -15.00
CA PHE A 396 -12.71 -19.02 -13.92
C PHE A 396 -11.43 -19.65 -13.37
N LYS A 397 -10.45 -18.82 -13.03
CA LYS A 397 -9.20 -19.22 -12.39
C LYS A 397 -9.07 -18.46 -11.07
N LEU A 398 -8.70 -19.18 -10.02
CA LEU A 398 -8.36 -18.63 -8.72
C LEU A 398 -6.87 -18.86 -8.43
N GLU A 399 -6.20 -17.82 -7.95
CA GLU A 399 -4.82 -17.83 -7.48
C GLU A 399 -4.78 -17.26 -6.06
N VAL A 400 -4.00 -17.91 -5.18
CA VAL A 400 -3.79 -17.54 -3.77
C VAL A 400 -2.31 -17.64 -3.42
#